data_AF-A0AAW7AHW8-F1
#
_entry.id   AF-A0AAW7AHW8-F1
#
_cell.length_a   1.000
_cell.length_b   1.000
_cell.length_c   1.000
_cell.angle_alpha   90.00
_cell.angle_beta   90.00
_cell.angle_gamma   90.00
#
_symmetry.space_group_name_H-M   'P 1'
#
loop_
_entity.id
_entity.type
_entity.pdbx_description
1 polymer ?
#
loop_
_entity_poly.entity_id
_entity_poly.type
_entity_poly.pdbx_seq_one_letter_code
_entity_poly.pdbx_strand_id
1 'polypeptide(L)'
;MNQLQNEGITPDQAADNIEAFKHILSMQVPNCDNQFIEYMALTYEQDERFIKNINKNRNDDFHHYLIQTIRIFVNKEDNSN
;
A
#
# COMPACT_ATOMS: atom_id res chain seq x y z
N MET A 1 -0.51 5.73 6.82
CA MET A 1 0.62 4.87 6.43
C MET A 1 1.97 5.34 6.96
N ASN A 2 2.58 6.45 6.50
CA ASN A 2 3.91 6.85 6.98
C ASN A 2 3.99 7.11 8.49
N GLN A 3 2.98 7.78 9.05
CA GLN A 3 2.86 7.97 10.50
C GLN A 3 2.75 6.63 11.25
N LEU A 4 1.96 5.67 10.73
CA LEU A 4 1.80 4.34 11.33
C LEU A 4 3.14 3.59 11.39
N GLN A 5 3.94 3.66 10.31
CA GLN A 5 5.29 3.09 10.32
C GLN A 5 6.18 3.76 11.38
N ASN A 6 6.13 5.10 11.48
CA ASN A 6 6.90 5.85 12.48
C ASN A 6 6.48 5.55 13.93
N GLU A 7 5.21 5.19 14.14
CA GLU A 7 4.66 4.75 15.43
C GLU A 7 4.96 3.26 15.73
N GLY A 8 5.64 2.56 14.82
CA GLY A 8 5.99 1.14 14.98
C GLY A 8 4.83 0.18 14.74
N ILE A 9 3.73 0.64 14.15
CA ILE A 9 2.59 -0.21 13.78
C ILE A 9 3.00 -1.12 12.63
N THR A 10 2.83 -2.43 12.81
CA THR A 10 3.25 -3.43 11.81
C THR A 10 2.37 -3.40 10.56
N PRO A 11 2.85 -3.89 9.41
CA PRO A 11 2.05 -4.03 8.20
C PRO A 11 0.74 -4.80 8.40
N ASP A 12 0.74 -5.86 9.21
CA ASP A 12 -0.47 -6.65 9.46
C ASP A 12 -1.53 -5.85 10.23
N GLN A 13 -1.11 -5.09 11.25
CA GLN A 13 -1.99 -4.19 12.02
C GLN A 13 -2.48 -3.00 11.19
N ALA A 14 -1.69 -2.58 10.20
CA ALA A 14 -2.03 -1.46 9.34
C ALA A 14 -2.88 -1.88 8.11
N ALA A 15 -3.06 -3.17 7.84
CA ALA A 15 -3.67 -3.71 6.62
C ALA A 15 -5.04 -3.07 6.31
N ASP A 16 -5.91 -2.91 7.31
CA ASP A 16 -7.26 -2.38 7.11
C ASP A 16 -7.24 -0.89 6.70
N ASN A 17 -6.14 -0.17 6.91
CA ASN A 17 -5.97 1.21 6.42
C ASN A 17 -5.82 1.25 4.88
N ILE A 18 -5.52 0.12 4.23
CA ILE A 18 -5.49 0.03 2.76
C ILE A 18 -6.89 0.17 2.18
N GLU A 19 -7.95 -0.22 2.89
CA GLU A 19 -9.32 -0.01 2.42
C GLU A 19 -9.62 1.49 2.25
N ALA A 20 -9.25 2.31 3.23
CA ALA A 20 -9.38 3.76 3.13
C ALA A 20 -8.55 4.36 1.97
N PHE A 21 -7.34 3.82 1.75
CA PHE A 21 -6.49 4.21 0.63
C PHE A 21 -7.12 3.84 -0.73
N LYS A 22 -7.61 2.61 -0.88
CA LYS A 22 -8.33 2.08 -2.05
C LYS A 22 -9.58 2.92 -2.33
N HIS A 23 -10.34 3.27 -1.30
CA HIS A 23 -11.50 4.15 -1.42
C HIS A 23 -11.14 5.51 -2.01
N ILE A 24 -10.08 6.16 -1.51
CA ILE A 24 -9.62 7.45 -2.04
C ILE A 24 -9.20 7.33 -3.51
N LEU A 25 -8.45 6.28 -3.86
CA LEU A 25 -8.02 6.04 -5.24
C LEU A 25 -9.20 5.78 -6.18
N SER A 26 -10.24 5.07 -5.71
CA SER A 26 -11.43 4.77 -6.50
C SER A 26 -12.21 6.02 -6.94
N MET A 27 -12.03 7.15 -6.23
CA MET A 27 -12.62 8.43 -6.65
C MET A 27 -11.95 9.03 -7.90
N GLN A 28 -10.72 8.61 -8.21
CA GLN A 28 -9.90 9.15 -9.31
C GLN A 28 -9.68 8.14 -10.42
N VAL A 29 -9.71 6.84 -10.10
CA VAL A 29 -9.42 5.75 -11.03
C VAL A 29 -10.61 4.81 -11.11
N PRO A 30 -11.19 4.58 -12.31
CA PRO A 30 -12.24 3.59 -12.47
C PRO A 30 -11.69 2.18 -12.17
N ASN A 31 -12.52 1.33 -11.57
CA ASN A 31 -12.17 -0.07 -11.25
C ASN A 31 -10.89 -0.21 -10.40
N CYS A 32 -10.78 0.60 -9.34
CA CYS A 32 -9.73 0.48 -8.33
C CYS A 32 -9.96 -0.75 -7.42
N ASP A 33 -9.85 -1.96 -8.00
CA ASP A 33 -10.01 -3.25 -7.32
C ASP A 33 -8.69 -3.76 -6.71
N ASN A 34 -8.70 -4.98 -6.18
CA ASN A 34 -7.51 -5.58 -5.54
C ASN A 34 -6.38 -5.80 -6.52
N GLN A 35 -6.70 -6.12 -7.78
CA GLN A 35 -5.70 -6.29 -8.82
C GLN A 35 -5.00 -4.95 -9.12
N PHE A 36 -5.77 -3.86 -9.19
CA PHE A 36 -5.21 -2.52 -9.36
C PHE A 36 -4.26 -2.14 -8.22
N ILE A 37 -4.65 -2.37 -6.97
CA ILE A 37 -3.81 -2.03 -5.81
C ILE A 37 -2.56 -2.92 -5.75
N GLU A 38 -2.64 -4.21 -6.11
CA GLU A 38 -1.46 -5.07 -6.23
C GLU A 38 -0.50 -4.60 -7.33
N TYR A 39 -1.02 -4.11 -8.47
CA TYR A 39 -0.18 -3.49 -9.50
C TYR A 39 0.54 -2.23 -9.00
N MET A 40 -0.09 -1.44 -8.13
CA MET A 40 0.60 -0.32 -7.48
C MET A 40 1.74 -0.82 -6.59
N ALA A 41 1.53 -1.89 -5.81
CA ALA A 41 2.59 -2.50 -5.01
C ALA A 41 3.76 -2.99 -5.88
N LEU A 42 3.48 -3.67 -6.99
CA LEU A 42 4.51 -4.08 -7.97
C LEU A 42 5.27 -2.88 -8.54
N THR A 43 4.58 -1.78 -8.83
CA THR A 43 5.21 -0.54 -9.32
C THR A 43 6.15 0.05 -8.26
N TYR A 44 5.75 0.04 -6.99
CA TYR A 44 6.59 0.47 -5.87
C TYR A 44 7.74 -0.49 -5.57
N GLU A 45 7.71 -1.72 -6.08
CA GLU A 45 8.79 -2.70 -5.92
C GLU A 45 9.82 -2.63 -7.07
N GLN A 46 9.38 -2.29 -8.29
CA GLN A 46 10.18 -2.46 -9.51
C GLN A 46 10.63 -1.15 -10.18
N ASP A 47 9.90 -0.03 -10.05
CA ASP A 47 10.28 1.24 -10.69
C ASP A 47 11.00 2.16 -9.69
N GLU A 48 12.31 2.36 -9.90
CA GLU A 48 13.15 3.22 -9.06
C GLU A 48 12.61 4.64 -8.88
N ARG A 49 11.94 5.22 -9.88
CA ARG A 49 11.41 6.58 -9.78
C ARG A 49 10.25 6.61 -8.80
N PHE A 50 9.41 5.58 -8.81
CA PHE A 50 8.33 5.43 -7.85
C PHE A 50 8.87 5.17 -6.45
N ILE A 51 9.88 4.30 -6.30
CA ILE A 51 10.57 4.06 -5.02
C ILE A 51 11.13 5.37 -4.44
N LYS A 52 11.91 6.12 -5.23
CA LYS A 52 12.52 7.38 -4.81
C LYS A 52 11.47 8.42 -4.42
N ASN A 53 10.39 8.51 -5.19
CA ASN A 53 9.34 9.50 -4.92
C ASN A 53 8.45 9.11 -3.73
N ILE A 54 8.11 7.83 -3.56
CA ILE A 54 7.27 7.39 -2.46
C ILE A 54 8.01 7.46 -1.12
N ASN A 55 9.33 7.26 -1.10
CA ASN A 55 10.15 7.42 0.11
C ASN A 55 10.54 8.89 0.40
N LYS A 56 10.35 9.81 -0.55
CA LYS A 56 10.77 11.20 -0.40
C LYS A 56 10.13 11.86 0.83
N ASN A 57 10.98 12.42 1.71
CA ASN A 57 10.59 13.03 2.99
C ASN A 57 9.86 12.08 3.96
N ARG A 58 10.09 10.78 3.82
CA ARG A 58 9.54 9.71 4.64
C ARG A 58 10.67 8.81 5.13
N ASN A 59 10.34 7.74 5.83
CA ASN A 59 11.30 6.69 6.11
C ASN A 59 11.86 6.13 4.79
N ASP A 60 13.18 5.92 4.69
CA ASP A 60 13.83 5.40 3.49
C ASP A 60 13.30 4.02 3.06
N ASP A 61 12.66 3.29 3.99
CA ASP A 61 12.07 1.97 3.77
C ASP A 61 10.52 1.99 3.69
N PHE A 62 9.90 3.17 3.57
CA PHE A 62 8.44 3.32 3.56
C PHE A 62 7.76 2.53 2.44
N HIS A 63 8.36 2.46 1.26
CA HIS A 63 7.85 1.66 0.13
C HIS A 63 7.66 0.18 0.49
N HIS A 64 8.66 -0.48 1.12
CA HIS A 64 8.54 -1.87 1.53
C HIS A 64 7.41 -2.06 2.56
N TYR A 65 7.30 -1.13 3.52
CA TYR A 65 6.19 -1.13 4.48
C TYR A 65 4.82 -1.06 3.78
N LEU A 66 4.68 -0.15 2.81
CA LEU A 66 3.44 0.01 2.04
C LEU A 66 3.12 -1.23 1.20
N ILE A 67 4.11 -1.80 0.50
CA ILE A 67 3.97 -3.01 -0.31
C ILE A 67 3.49 -4.19 0.54
N GLN A 68 4.14 -4.43 1.68
CA GLN A 68 3.75 -5.51 2.59
C GLN A 68 2.33 -5.32 3.10
N THR A 69 1.98 -4.09 3.48
CA THR A 69 0.64 -3.79 3.99
C THR A 69 -0.44 -4.02 2.91
N ILE A 70 -0.18 -3.61 1.68
CA ILE A 70 -1.06 -3.86 0.52
C ILE A 70 -1.26 -5.36 0.31
N ARG A 71 -0.18 -6.14 0.23
CA ARG A 71 -0.25 -7.58 -0.04
C ARG A 71 -1.00 -8.33 1.06
N ILE A 72 -0.84 -7.93 2.33
CA ILE A 72 -1.60 -8.49 3.44
C ILE A 72 -3.10 -8.19 3.28
N PHE A 73 -3.46 -6.94 2.96
CA PHE A 73 -4.85 -6.56 2.73
C PHE A 73 -5.49 -7.34 1.59
N VAL A 74 -4.83 -7.41 0.42
CA VAL A 74 -5.33 -8.16 -0.75
C VAL A 74 -5.53 -9.63 -0.39
N ASN A 75 -4.55 -10.26 0.27
CA ASN A 75 -4.68 -11.64 0.74
C ASN A 75 -5.85 -11.82 1.73
N LYS A 76 -6.12 -10.85 2.62
CA LYS A 76 -7.25 -10.92 3.56
C LYS A 76 -8.59 -10.87 2.81
N GLU A 77 -8.74 -9.99 1.84
CA GLU A 77 -9.98 -9.87 1.04
C GLU A 77 -10.21 -11.10 0.14
N ASP A 78 -9.17 -11.62 -0.49
CA ASP A 78 -9.27 -12.78 -1.38
C ASP A 78 -9.63 -14.08 -0.63
N ASN A 79 -9.21 -14.21 0.64
CA ASN A 79 -9.55 -15.35 1.49
C ASN A 79 -10.89 -15.19 2.24
N SER A 80 -11.54 -14.02 2.15
CA SER A 80 -12.83 -13.74 2.80
C SER A 80 -14.03 -13.92 1.85
N ASN A 81 -13.78 -14.16 0.56
CA ASN A 81 -14.77 -14.42 -0.48
C ASN A 81 -14.80 -15.91 -0.88
#